data_AF-A0AAW8DD98-F1
#
_entry.id   AF-A0AAW8DD98-F1
#
_cell.length_a   1.000
_cell.length_b   1.000
_cell.length_c   1.000
_cell.angle_alpha   90.00
_cell.angle_beta   90.00
_cell.angle_gamma   90.00
#
_symmetry.space_group_name_H-M   'P 1'
#
loop_
_entity.id
_entity.type
_entity.pdbx_description
1 polymer ?
#
loop_
_entity_poly.entity_id
_entity_poly.type
_entity_poly.pdbx_seq_one_letter_code
_entity_poly.pdbx_strand_id
1 'polypeptide(L)'
;MTYDPHVAKNPITADEWNARLRRNRTEEFFQQVGVGYAILTPVLIVLLIGGGGAPLGFLLAVALGPGLTMMVTSLIGLPIRLVPGIRRWWIRYGEIAMAGIVLSLGLVAYGYATGHEATYPDPEVHGTITAYEPDGAFVLPGWLLLTFFATHAWIPPRWKKNRLGGSSTVRDTKEPYVSHQWQSPEQAIPAGIGAVPLWAPYYGASIGEAVKRFFKKYAMFSGRASRSEYWWWYLVSFAVGIVLGVLMAVLSNASAQEPDAYGYVTPDPGAGSAAGIIIWILWLLAILLPTLALTVRRLHDANLNGSLVIIGLVPFLGGMALLVLALLPSKLEGRRFDVPV
;
A
#
# COMPACT_ATOMS: atom_id res chain seq x y z
N MET A 1 22.82 -58.56 -1.19
CA MET A 1 21.91 -57.41 -1.44
C MET A 1 22.41 -56.69 -2.67
N THR A 2 21.82 -57.01 -3.82
CA THR A 2 22.13 -56.44 -5.13
C THR A 2 21.33 -55.15 -5.29
N TYR A 3 22.01 -54.05 -5.61
CA TYR A 3 21.42 -52.73 -5.83
C TYR A 3 20.63 -52.74 -7.15
N ASP A 4 19.33 -52.46 -7.08
CA ASP A 4 18.43 -52.32 -8.23
C ASP A 4 18.49 -50.85 -8.74
N PRO A 5 18.98 -50.60 -9.96
CA PRO A 5 19.12 -49.25 -10.51
C PRO A 5 17.80 -48.64 -11.05
N HIS A 6 16.64 -49.31 -10.96
CA HIS A 6 15.39 -48.85 -11.59
C HIS A 6 14.43 -48.04 -10.69
N VAL A 7 14.84 -47.58 -9.51
CA VAL A 7 14.01 -46.71 -8.64
C VAL A 7 14.47 -45.24 -8.65
N ALA A 8 15.05 -44.77 -9.76
CA ALA A 8 15.16 -43.34 -10.04
C ALA A 8 13.83 -42.85 -10.63
N LYS A 9 12.87 -42.49 -9.76
CA LYS A 9 11.67 -41.75 -10.17
C LYS A 9 12.13 -40.52 -10.96
N ASN A 10 11.74 -40.45 -12.24
CA ASN A 10 12.07 -39.40 -13.19
C ASN A 10 12.20 -38.03 -12.50
N PRO A 11 13.38 -37.37 -12.55
CA PRO A 11 13.49 -35.99 -12.10
C PRO A 11 12.57 -35.17 -13.00
N ILE A 12 11.53 -34.59 -12.37
CA ILE A 12 10.59 -33.69 -13.03
C ILE A 12 11.42 -32.67 -13.81
N THR A 13 11.21 -32.60 -15.13
CA THR A 13 12.00 -31.70 -15.97
C THR A 13 11.76 -30.25 -15.54
N ALA A 14 12.75 -29.37 -15.71
CA ALA A 14 12.63 -27.96 -15.31
C ALA A 14 11.39 -27.30 -15.94
N ASP A 15 11.00 -27.75 -17.14
CA ASP A 15 9.81 -27.30 -17.84
C ASP A 15 8.50 -27.80 -17.22
N GLU A 16 8.42 -29.05 -16.76
CA GLU A 16 7.28 -29.56 -16.00
C GLU A 16 7.16 -28.91 -14.62
N TRP A 17 8.29 -28.63 -13.96
CA TRP A 17 8.33 -27.88 -12.72
C TRP A 17 7.81 -26.44 -12.93
N ASN A 18 8.29 -25.78 -13.98
CA ASN A 18 7.83 -24.44 -14.37
C ASN A 18 6.35 -24.43 -14.84
N ALA A 19 5.86 -25.52 -15.42
CA ALA A 19 4.46 -25.68 -15.81
C ALA A 19 3.55 -25.91 -14.60
N ARG A 20 3.98 -26.70 -13.60
CA ARG A 20 3.28 -26.86 -12.31
C ARG A 20 3.25 -25.56 -11.50
N LEU A 21 4.35 -24.81 -11.48
CA LEU A 21 4.42 -23.47 -10.88
C LEU A 21 3.59 -22.41 -11.60
N ARG A 22 3.24 -22.63 -12.88
CA ARG A 22 2.30 -21.79 -13.63
C ARG A 22 0.85 -22.17 -13.34
N ARG A 23 0.53 -23.47 -13.31
CA ARG A 23 -0.82 -24.01 -13.05
C ARG A 23 -1.30 -23.73 -11.62
N ASN A 24 -0.42 -23.87 -10.62
CA ASN A 24 -0.76 -23.58 -9.22
C ASN A 24 -0.96 -22.08 -8.95
N ARG A 25 -0.41 -21.20 -9.80
CA ARG A 25 -0.42 -19.75 -9.56
C ARG A 25 -1.79 -19.10 -9.77
N THR A 26 -2.58 -19.64 -10.69
CA THR A 26 -3.95 -19.20 -10.98
C THR A 26 -4.98 -19.84 -10.05
N GLU A 27 -4.77 -21.09 -9.63
CA GLU A 27 -5.68 -21.77 -8.70
C GLU A 27 -5.53 -21.26 -7.25
N GLU A 28 -4.32 -21.01 -6.78
CA GLU A 28 -4.09 -20.32 -5.50
C GLU A 28 -4.71 -18.91 -5.49
N PHE A 29 -4.74 -18.25 -6.65
CA PHE A 29 -5.35 -16.93 -6.83
C PHE A 29 -6.87 -16.97 -6.67
N PHE A 30 -7.58 -17.87 -7.35
CA PHE A 30 -9.04 -17.99 -7.21
C PHE A 30 -9.46 -18.51 -5.83
N GLN A 31 -8.67 -19.39 -5.21
CA GLN A 31 -8.92 -19.83 -3.83
C GLN A 31 -8.74 -18.71 -2.80
N GLN A 32 -7.70 -17.87 -2.91
CA GLN A 32 -7.46 -16.77 -1.95
C GLN A 32 -8.54 -15.68 -2.06
N VAL A 33 -8.94 -15.34 -3.29
CA VAL A 33 -10.06 -14.41 -3.55
C VAL A 33 -11.39 -15.01 -3.05
N GLY A 34 -11.60 -16.31 -3.26
CA GLY A 34 -12.81 -17.01 -2.80
C GLY A 34 -12.94 -17.12 -1.28
N VAL A 35 -11.84 -17.36 -0.56
CA VAL A 35 -11.85 -17.48 0.92
C VAL A 35 -12.05 -16.11 1.59
N GLY A 36 -11.41 -15.05 1.09
CA GLY A 36 -11.65 -13.69 1.59
C GLY A 36 -13.10 -13.25 1.39
N TYR A 37 -13.71 -13.65 0.28
CA TYR A 37 -15.11 -13.38 -0.04
C TYR A 37 -16.10 -14.17 0.83
N ALA A 38 -15.86 -15.46 1.07
CA ALA A 38 -16.70 -16.28 1.96
C ALA A 38 -16.78 -15.73 3.40
N ILE A 39 -15.75 -14.98 3.82
CA ILE A 39 -15.66 -14.38 5.16
C ILE A 39 -16.28 -12.97 5.20
N LEU A 40 -16.11 -12.15 4.15
CA LEU A 40 -16.52 -10.74 4.15
C LEU A 40 -17.97 -10.50 3.68
N THR A 41 -18.51 -11.37 2.85
CA THR A 41 -19.89 -11.23 2.32
C THR A 41 -20.96 -11.23 3.42
N PRO A 42 -20.88 -12.08 4.47
CA PRO A 42 -21.81 -12.02 5.59
C PRO A 42 -21.73 -10.71 6.39
N VAL A 43 -20.53 -10.10 6.48
CA VAL A 43 -20.31 -8.84 7.21
C VAL A 43 -20.98 -7.68 6.48
N LEU A 44 -20.84 -7.57 5.15
CA LEU A 44 -21.52 -6.55 4.34
C LEU A 44 -23.04 -6.63 4.49
N ILE A 45 -23.59 -7.85 4.53
CA ILE A 45 -25.02 -8.10 4.71
C ILE A 45 -25.48 -7.59 6.07
N VAL A 46 -24.74 -7.87 7.15
CA VAL A 46 -25.06 -7.38 8.51
C VAL A 46 -24.98 -5.85 8.60
N LEU A 47 -24.03 -5.23 7.91
CA LEU A 47 -23.84 -3.78 7.89
C LEU A 47 -24.96 -3.03 7.13
N LEU A 48 -25.53 -3.65 6.10
CA LEU A 48 -26.61 -3.09 5.28
C LEU A 48 -28.01 -3.26 5.91
N ILE A 49 -28.19 -4.18 6.87
CA ILE A 49 -29.47 -4.42 7.56
C ILE A 49 -29.88 -3.22 8.46
N GLY A 50 -28.97 -2.29 8.77
CA GLY A 50 -29.24 -1.14 9.65
C GLY A 50 -30.01 0.04 9.03
N GLY A 51 -30.09 0.16 7.70
CA GLY A 51 -30.68 1.33 7.03
C GLY A 51 -31.89 0.97 6.18
N GLY A 52 -33.09 1.07 6.73
CA GLY A 52 -34.34 0.86 6.00
C GLY A 52 -34.50 1.86 4.85
N GLY A 53 -34.28 1.43 3.61
CA GLY A 53 -34.49 2.27 2.44
C GLY A 53 -34.48 1.49 1.12
N ALA A 54 -35.65 1.43 0.47
CA ALA A 54 -35.96 0.92 -0.87
C ALA A 54 -35.36 -0.45 -1.30
N PRO A 55 -36.20 -1.50 -1.53
CA PRO A 55 -35.72 -2.83 -1.90
C PRO A 55 -34.90 -2.85 -3.20
N LEU A 56 -35.10 -1.90 -4.13
CA LEU A 56 -34.33 -1.81 -5.38
C LEU A 56 -32.90 -1.26 -5.16
N GLY A 57 -32.75 -0.25 -4.30
CA GLY A 57 -31.43 0.29 -3.92
C GLY A 57 -30.62 -0.73 -3.11
N PHE A 58 -31.29 -1.48 -2.23
CA PHE A 58 -30.74 -2.62 -1.53
C PHE A 58 -30.28 -3.74 -2.47
N LEU A 59 -31.12 -4.15 -3.43
CA LEU A 59 -30.76 -5.18 -4.41
C LEU A 59 -29.60 -4.75 -5.31
N LEU A 60 -29.54 -3.48 -5.72
CA LEU A 60 -28.42 -2.93 -6.50
C LEU A 60 -27.13 -2.82 -5.68
N ALA A 61 -27.20 -2.40 -4.41
CA ALA A 61 -26.05 -2.35 -3.52
C ALA A 61 -25.50 -3.75 -3.19
N VAL A 62 -26.39 -4.74 -2.99
CA VAL A 62 -26.04 -6.14 -2.74
C VAL A 62 -25.52 -6.82 -4.01
N ALA A 63 -26.05 -6.51 -5.19
CA ALA A 63 -25.65 -7.11 -6.46
C ALA A 63 -24.37 -6.49 -7.05
N LEU A 64 -24.24 -5.16 -7.02
CA LEU A 64 -23.16 -4.41 -7.67
C LEU A 64 -22.06 -3.98 -6.70
N GLY A 65 -22.38 -3.73 -5.43
CA GLY A 65 -21.43 -3.27 -4.42
C GLY A 65 -20.21 -4.19 -4.28
N PRO A 66 -20.39 -5.52 -4.14
CA PRO A 66 -19.27 -6.46 -4.09
C PRO A 66 -18.44 -6.44 -5.38
N GLY A 67 -19.07 -6.45 -6.55
CA GLY A 67 -18.38 -6.43 -7.85
C GLY A 67 -17.55 -5.16 -8.06
N LEU A 68 -18.12 -3.99 -7.73
CA LEU A 68 -17.43 -2.70 -7.81
C LEU A 68 -16.26 -2.63 -6.82
N THR A 69 -16.48 -3.10 -5.59
CA THR A 69 -15.43 -3.15 -4.56
C THR A 69 -14.27 -4.05 -5.00
N MET A 70 -14.56 -5.20 -5.61
CA MET A 70 -13.55 -6.11 -6.17
C MET A 70 -12.76 -5.47 -7.32
N MET A 71 -13.44 -4.74 -8.20
CA MET A 71 -12.81 -4.03 -9.30
C MET A 71 -11.84 -2.95 -8.76
N VAL A 72 -12.31 -2.09 -7.86
CA VAL A 72 -11.50 -1.01 -7.27
C VAL A 72 -10.31 -1.56 -6.49
N THR A 73 -10.52 -2.51 -5.59
CA THR A 73 -9.44 -3.06 -4.75
C THR A 73 -8.44 -3.88 -5.56
N SER A 74 -8.86 -4.58 -6.61
CA SER A 74 -7.95 -5.31 -7.51
C SER A 74 -7.15 -4.38 -8.40
N LEU A 75 -7.74 -3.26 -8.86
CA LEU A 75 -7.03 -2.23 -9.62
C LEU A 75 -5.96 -1.56 -8.75
N ILE A 76 -6.30 -1.19 -7.51
CA ILE A 76 -5.34 -0.62 -6.54
C ILE A 76 -4.23 -1.62 -6.21
N GLY A 77 -4.55 -2.92 -6.12
CA GLY A 77 -3.59 -3.99 -5.83
C GLY A 77 -2.78 -4.47 -7.03
N LEU A 78 -3.08 -3.98 -8.24
CA LEU A 78 -2.42 -4.38 -9.47
C LEU A 78 -0.89 -4.22 -9.42
N PRO A 79 -0.31 -3.13 -8.86
CA PRO A 79 1.14 -2.99 -8.79
C PRO A 79 1.81 -4.07 -7.92
N ILE A 80 1.15 -4.53 -6.83
CA ILE A 80 1.64 -5.64 -6.00
C ILE A 80 1.74 -6.93 -6.82
N ARG A 81 0.84 -7.10 -7.79
CA ARG A 81 0.76 -8.30 -8.64
C ARG A 81 1.73 -8.23 -9.82
N LEU A 82 1.86 -7.07 -10.45
CA LEU A 82 2.64 -6.88 -11.68
C LEU A 82 4.13 -6.61 -11.43
N VAL A 83 4.49 -5.96 -10.32
CA VAL A 83 5.88 -5.55 -10.07
C VAL A 83 6.56 -6.54 -9.13
N PRO A 84 7.56 -7.32 -9.60
CA PRO A 84 8.20 -8.34 -8.77
C PRO A 84 8.86 -7.79 -7.50
N GLY A 85 9.37 -6.56 -7.54
CA GLY A 85 9.98 -5.88 -6.39
C GLY A 85 8.98 -5.62 -5.27
N ILE A 86 7.81 -5.04 -5.61
CA ILE A 86 6.71 -4.78 -4.67
C ILE A 86 6.19 -6.10 -4.12
N ARG A 87 5.97 -7.08 -5.00
CA ARG A 87 5.49 -8.40 -4.60
C ARG A 87 6.40 -9.03 -3.55
N ARG A 88 7.70 -9.10 -3.81
CA ARG A 88 8.68 -9.69 -2.85
C ARG A 88 8.70 -8.94 -1.53
N TRP A 89 8.64 -7.62 -1.56
CA TRP A 89 8.58 -6.80 -0.35
C TRP A 89 7.30 -7.07 0.45
N TRP A 90 6.15 -7.03 -0.22
CA TRP A 90 4.84 -7.31 0.38
C TRP A 90 4.78 -8.68 1.06
N ILE A 91 5.30 -9.72 0.39
CA ILE A 91 5.36 -11.09 0.92
C ILE A 91 6.30 -11.19 2.13
N ARG A 92 7.48 -10.55 2.05
CA ARG A 92 8.45 -10.52 3.14
C ARG A 92 7.85 -9.89 4.40
N TYR A 93 7.01 -8.88 4.21
CA TYR A 93 6.38 -8.11 5.26
C TYR A 93 4.87 -8.37 5.35
N GLY A 94 4.40 -9.62 5.23
CA GLY A 94 2.96 -9.95 5.25
C GLY A 94 2.20 -9.54 6.54
N GLU A 95 2.90 -9.18 7.62
CA GLU A 95 2.30 -8.51 8.79
C GLU A 95 1.63 -7.18 8.43
N ILE A 96 2.06 -6.52 7.33
CA ILE A 96 1.40 -5.35 6.75
C ILE A 96 -0.08 -5.61 6.50
N ALA A 97 -0.39 -6.75 5.87
CA ALA A 97 -1.77 -7.06 5.54
C ALA A 97 -2.61 -7.29 6.79
N MET A 98 -2.04 -7.93 7.82
CA MET A 98 -2.75 -8.17 9.08
C MET A 98 -3.01 -6.89 9.86
N ALA A 99 -2.00 -6.02 9.99
CA ALA A 99 -2.16 -4.72 10.63
C ALA A 99 -3.18 -3.86 9.87
N GLY A 100 -3.15 -3.90 8.53
CA GLY A 100 -4.14 -3.27 7.67
C GLY A 100 -5.57 -3.78 7.93
N ILE A 101 -5.77 -5.10 8.03
CA ILE A 101 -7.07 -5.69 8.37
C ILE A 101 -7.57 -5.20 9.74
N VAL A 102 -6.71 -5.22 10.77
CA VAL A 102 -7.07 -4.77 12.13
C VAL A 102 -7.46 -3.30 12.14
N LEU A 103 -6.65 -2.44 11.50
CA LEU A 103 -6.94 -1.02 11.37
C LEU A 103 -8.29 -0.80 10.65
N SER A 104 -8.53 -1.55 9.58
CA SER A 104 -9.75 -1.44 8.78
C SER A 104 -10.99 -1.84 9.57
N LEU A 105 -10.91 -2.94 10.33
CA LEU A 105 -11.97 -3.35 11.25
C LEU A 105 -12.21 -2.28 12.32
N GLY A 106 -11.15 -1.66 12.84
CA GLY A 106 -11.25 -0.54 13.78
C GLY A 106 -11.97 0.67 13.20
N LEU A 107 -11.67 1.06 11.95
CA LEU A 107 -12.36 2.15 11.25
C LEU A 107 -13.85 1.85 11.04
N VAL A 108 -14.17 0.63 10.60
CA VAL A 108 -15.57 0.21 10.43
C VAL A 108 -16.29 0.26 11.78
N ALA A 109 -15.72 -0.35 12.82
CA ALA A 109 -16.32 -0.35 14.15
C ALA A 109 -16.49 1.07 14.71
N TYR A 110 -15.52 1.96 14.47
CA TYR A 110 -15.60 3.35 14.88
C TYR A 110 -16.74 4.09 14.16
N GLY A 111 -16.89 3.92 12.85
CA GLY A 111 -18.02 4.50 12.10
C GLY A 111 -19.38 4.01 12.59
N TYR A 112 -19.48 2.75 13.05
CA TYR A 112 -20.68 2.23 13.71
C TYR A 112 -20.88 2.73 15.14
N ALA A 113 -19.83 3.23 15.80
CA ALA A 113 -19.93 3.78 17.14
C ALA A 113 -20.25 5.29 17.12
N THR A 114 -19.85 6.00 16.06
CA THR A 114 -20.07 7.44 15.87
C THR A 114 -21.24 7.77 14.95
N GLY A 115 -22.04 6.77 14.57
CA GLY A 115 -23.27 6.98 13.82
C GLY A 115 -24.30 7.81 14.58
N HIS A 116 -25.29 8.29 13.86
CA HIS A 116 -26.33 9.20 14.36
C HIS A 116 -27.71 8.68 13.99
N GLU A 117 -28.72 9.04 14.77
CA GLU A 117 -30.11 8.78 14.39
C GLU A 117 -30.54 9.79 13.33
N ALA A 118 -31.01 9.27 12.20
CA ALA A 118 -31.55 10.03 11.09
C ALA A 118 -33.06 9.81 11.00
N THR A 119 -33.78 10.89 10.73
CA THR A 119 -35.25 10.86 10.65
C THR A 119 -35.68 11.02 9.21
N TYR A 120 -36.42 10.04 8.70
CA TYR A 120 -36.90 9.99 7.33
C TYR A 120 -38.41 10.20 7.25
N PRO A 121 -38.92 10.84 6.18
CA PRO A 121 -40.34 10.84 5.90
C PRO A 121 -40.82 9.41 5.67
N ASP A 122 -41.87 8.99 6.37
CA ASP A 122 -42.51 7.72 6.11
C ASP A 122 -43.30 7.83 4.79
N PRO A 123 -43.03 6.98 3.78
CA PRO A 123 -43.73 7.03 2.50
C PRO A 123 -45.15 6.47 2.56
N GLU A 124 -45.51 5.69 3.59
CA GLU A 124 -46.81 5.03 3.72
C GLU A 124 -47.72 5.72 4.74
N VAL A 125 -47.15 6.27 5.81
CA VAL A 125 -47.86 7.03 6.85
C VAL A 125 -47.43 8.49 6.78
N HIS A 126 -48.32 9.46 7.00
CA HIS A 126 -47.92 10.87 7.16
C HIS A 126 -47.18 11.08 8.50
N GLY A 127 -46.03 10.43 8.64
CA GLY A 127 -45.20 10.38 9.84
C GLY A 127 -43.72 10.31 9.48
N THR A 128 -42.88 10.03 10.46
CA THR A 128 -41.43 9.92 10.28
C THR A 128 -40.89 8.63 10.87
N ILE A 129 -39.94 8.00 10.18
CA ILE A 129 -39.22 6.81 10.65
C ILE A 129 -37.84 7.24 11.12
N THR A 130 -37.46 6.89 12.35
CA THR A 130 -36.10 7.08 12.86
C THR A 130 -35.28 5.82 12.57
N ALA A 131 -34.14 5.98 11.89
CA ALA A 131 -33.19 4.91 11.62
C ALA A 131 -31.79 5.31 12.12
N TYR A 132 -31.02 4.33 12.60
CA TYR A 132 -29.63 4.56 12.99
C TYR A 132 -28.72 4.49 11.76
N GLU A 133 -28.00 5.58 11.49
CA GLU A 133 -27.05 5.66 10.39
C GLU A 133 -25.61 5.67 10.88
N PRO A 134 -24.79 4.67 10.49
CA PRO A 134 -23.37 4.70 10.78
C PRO A 134 -22.68 5.84 10.02
N ASP A 135 -21.59 6.37 10.59
CA ASP A 135 -20.82 7.43 9.95
C ASP A 135 -20.08 6.90 8.71
N GLY A 136 -20.62 7.22 7.54
CA GLY A 136 -20.10 6.81 6.24
C GLY A 136 -18.66 7.28 5.98
N ALA A 137 -18.20 8.34 6.65
CA ALA A 137 -16.83 8.85 6.50
C ALA A 137 -15.77 7.86 7.00
N PHE A 138 -16.13 6.97 7.92
CA PHE A 138 -15.22 5.94 8.45
C PHE A 138 -15.57 4.55 7.95
N VAL A 139 -16.87 4.23 7.78
CA VAL A 139 -17.31 2.92 7.32
C VAL A 139 -16.85 2.65 5.89
N LEU A 140 -17.00 3.60 4.96
CA LEU A 140 -16.65 3.36 3.55
C LEU A 140 -15.13 3.18 3.36
N PRO A 141 -14.24 4.04 3.88
CA PRO A 141 -12.79 3.83 3.77
C PRO A 141 -12.34 2.59 4.53
N GLY A 142 -12.90 2.32 5.72
CA GLY A 142 -12.62 1.12 6.49
C GLY A 142 -12.96 -0.14 5.71
N TRP A 143 -14.11 -0.17 5.04
CA TRP A 143 -14.53 -1.30 4.21
C TRP A 143 -13.61 -1.53 2.99
N LEU A 144 -13.24 -0.46 2.28
CA LEU A 144 -12.35 -0.54 1.12
C LEU A 144 -10.94 -1.01 1.51
N LEU A 145 -10.42 -0.55 2.66
CA LEU A 145 -9.14 -1.02 3.18
C LEU A 145 -9.23 -2.48 3.63
N LEU A 146 -10.32 -2.87 4.32
CA LEU A 146 -10.52 -4.24 4.79
C LEU A 146 -10.49 -5.22 3.61
N THR A 147 -11.27 -4.92 2.57
CA THR A 147 -11.37 -5.75 1.36
C THR A 147 -10.05 -5.79 0.59
N PHE A 148 -9.36 -4.65 0.46
CA PHE A 148 -8.02 -4.60 -0.14
C PHE A 148 -7.02 -5.49 0.61
N PHE A 149 -6.88 -5.31 1.92
CA PHE A 149 -5.89 -6.07 2.70
C PHE A 149 -6.26 -7.54 2.81
N ALA A 150 -7.54 -7.89 2.98
CA ALA A 150 -7.98 -9.27 3.00
C ALA A 150 -7.70 -9.99 1.68
N THR A 151 -7.94 -9.32 0.54
CA THR A 151 -7.70 -9.88 -0.80
C THR A 151 -6.22 -10.00 -1.13
N HIS A 152 -5.37 -9.17 -0.52
CA HIS A 152 -3.92 -9.17 -0.74
C HIS A 152 -3.14 -9.73 0.46
N ALA A 153 -3.80 -10.35 1.43
CA ALA A 153 -3.15 -10.94 2.59
C ALA A 153 -2.40 -12.21 2.16
N TRP A 154 -1.08 -12.20 2.36
CA TRP A 154 -0.24 -13.39 2.21
C TRP A 154 0.28 -13.80 3.58
N ILE A 155 0.05 -15.05 3.96
CA ILE A 155 0.63 -15.62 5.18
C ILE A 155 2.15 -15.58 5.02
N PRO A 156 2.89 -14.85 5.90
CA PRO A 156 4.33 -14.71 5.78
C PRO A 156 5.01 -16.09 5.72
N PRO A 157 6.00 -16.31 4.85
CA PRO A 157 6.72 -17.58 4.79
C PRO A 157 7.30 -18.02 6.15
N ARG A 158 7.70 -17.06 7.00
CA ARG A 158 8.20 -17.32 8.36
C ARG A 158 7.16 -17.88 9.34
N TRP A 159 5.87 -17.78 9.02
CA TRP A 159 4.77 -18.34 9.82
C TRP A 159 4.32 -19.72 9.32
N LYS A 160 4.83 -20.18 8.16
CA LYS A 160 4.78 -21.59 7.78
C LYS A 160 5.82 -22.37 8.58
N LYS A 161 5.66 -22.47 9.91
CA LYS A 161 6.42 -23.42 10.71
C LYS A 161 6.01 -24.84 10.32
N ASN A 162 7.00 -25.63 9.89
CA ASN A 162 7.03 -27.09 9.83
C ASN A 162 6.04 -27.78 8.86
N ARG A 163 6.30 -27.72 7.55
CA ARG A 163 5.82 -28.76 6.60
C ARG A 163 6.90 -29.56 5.90
N LEU A 164 8.13 -29.53 6.39
CA LEU A 164 9.13 -30.54 6.08
C LEU A 164 9.93 -30.77 7.37
N GLY A 165 9.71 -31.92 8.01
CA GLY A 165 10.70 -32.47 8.93
C GLY A 165 11.95 -32.78 8.12
N GLY A 166 12.84 -31.80 8.05
CA GLY A 166 14.12 -31.88 7.36
C GLY A 166 15.09 -31.02 8.14
N SER A 167 15.79 -31.66 9.07
CA SER A 167 16.92 -31.08 9.80
C SER A 167 17.92 -30.47 8.81
N SER A 168 17.92 -29.15 8.67
CA SER A 168 19.06 -28.42 8.10
C SER A 168 19.93 -27.94 9.26
N THR A 169 20.92 -28.75 9.61
CA THR A 169 22.09 -28.32 10.37
C THR A 169 22.86 -27.30 9.53
N VAL A 170 22.45 -26.03 9.61
CA VAL A 170 23.26 -24.93 9.09
C VAL A 170 24.42 -24.76 10.05
N ARG A 171 25.61 -25.17 9.60
CA ARG A 171 26.89 -24.89 10.26
C ARG A 171 26.99 -23.39 10.51
N ASP A 172 27.12 -23.03 11.77
CA ASP A 172 27.51 -21.70 12.25
C ASP A 172 28.99 -21.46 11.88
N THR A 173 29.25 -21.04 10.63
CA THR A 173 30.54 -20.44 10.29
C THR A 173 30.47 -18.97 10.69
N LYS A 174 30.92 -18.68 11.91
CA LYS A 174 31.31 -17.34 12.34
C LYS A 174 32.45 -16.86 11.46
N GLU A 175 32.13 -16.25 10.31
CA GLU A 175 33.13 -15.44 9.60
C GLU A 175 33.48 -14.24 10.49
N PRO A 176 34.78 -13.99 10.76
CA PRO A 176 35.18 -12.88 11.60
C PRO A 176 34.84 -11.55 10.93
N TYR A 177 34.24 -10.64 11.71
CA TYR A 177 33.97 -9.27 11.31
C TYR A 177 35.30 -8.57 11.00
N VAL A 178 35.64 -8.42 9.71
CA VAL A 178 36.77 -7.57 9.31
C VAL A 178 36.37 -6.13 9.60
N SER A 179 36.95 -5.56 10.67
CA SER A 179 36.80 -4.14 11.00
C SER A 179 37.54 -3.32 9.94
N HIS A 180 36.84 -2.92 8.88
CA HIS A 180 37.32 -1.84 8.05
C HIS A 180 37.36 -0.57 8.90
N GLN A 181 38.57 -0.08 9.17
CA GLN A 181 38.86 1.15 9.88
C GLN A 181 38.11 2.31 9.19
N TRP A 182 37.22 2.95 9.94
CA TRP A 182 36.32 3.98 9.41
C TRP A 182 37.09 5.28 9.11
N GLN A 183 37.13 5.65 7.84
CA GLN A 183 37.33 7.05 7.43
C GLN A 183 35.97 7.77 7.47
N SER A 184 35.98 9.05 7.85
CA SER A 184 34.77 9.86 7.94
C SER A 184 33.98 9.84 6.62
N PRO A 185 32.62 9.88 6.62
CA PRO A 185 31.81 9.85 5.41
C PRO A 185 32.10 10.97 4.40
N GLU A 186 32.82 12.01 4.83
CA GLU A 186 33.26 13.14 4.00
C GLU A 186 34.50 12.81 3.16
N GLN A 187 35.25 11.74 3.47
CA GLN A 187 36.58 11.47 2.91
C GLN A 187 36.69 10.20 2.03
N ALA A 188 35.59 9.50 1.77
CA ALA A 188 35.61 8.25 0.99
C ALA A 188 35.13 8.42 -0.48
N ILE A 189 35.23 9.62 -1.05
CA ILE A 189 35.07 9.80 -2.50
C ILE A 189 36.38 10.38 -3.03
N PRO A 190 37.26 9.56 -3.64
CA PRO A 190 38.35 10.14 -4.43
C PRO A 190 37.72 11.02 -5.50
N ALA A 191 38.10 12.30 -5.49
CA ALA A 191 37.68 13.26 -6.50
C ALA A 191 38.03 12.71 -7.89
N GLY A 192 37.05 12.16 -8.61
CA GLY A 192 37.26 11.64 -9.97
C GLY A 192 36.60 10.32 -10.36
N ILE A 193 35.82 9.63 -9.53
CA ILE A 193 35.17 8.35 -9.91
C ILE A 193 33.64 8.45 -9.87
N GLY A 194 33.01 7.92 -10.93
CA GLY A 194 31.59 8.00 -11.33
C GLY A 194 30.52 7.94 -10.24
N ALA A 195 29.38 8.55 -10.57
CA ALA A 195 28.17 8.69 -9.75
C ALA A 195 27.92 7.56 -8.74
N VAL A 196 27.62 7.93 -7.48
CA VAL A 196 27.26 7.03 -6.38
C VAL A 196 26.31 5.92 -6.89
N PRO A 197 26.54 4.63 -6.55
CA PRO A 197 25.71 3.55 -7.05
C PRO A 197 24.27 3.65 -6.54
N LEU A 198 23.30 3.18 -7.34
CA LEU A 198 21.87 3.30 -7.03
C LEU A 198 21.43 2.48 -5.82
N TRP A 199 22.15 1.45 -5.41
CA TRP A 199 21.79 0.69 -4.21
C TRP A 199 22.28 1.36 -2.91
N ALA A 200 23.30 2.23 -3.00
CA ALA A 200 23.88 2.93 -1.85
C ALA A 200 23.21 4.29 -1.57
N PRO A 201 23.20 4.73 -0.30
CA PRO A 201 22.69 6.05 0.07
C PRO A 201 23.62 7.16 -0.45
N TYR A 202 23.07 8.23 -1.03
CA TYR A 202 23.85 9.41 -1.43
C TYR A 202 23.74 10.51 -0.37
N TYR A 203 24.72 10.59 0.52
CA TYR A 203 24.82 11.68 1.49
C TYR A 203 25.15 13.00 0.77
N GLY A 204 24.43 14.08 1.11
CA GLY A 204 24.66 15.40 0.49
C GLY A 204 24.11 15.54 -0.93
N ALA A 205 23.21 14.65 -1.38
CA ALA A 205 22.58 14.75 -2.70
C ALA A 205 21.96 16.13 -2.96
N SER A 206 22.16 16.68 -4.16
CA SER A 206 21.43 17.88 -4.59
C SER A 206 19.97 17.55 -4.90
N ILE A 207 19.14 18.59 -5.03
CA ILE A 207 17.72 18.47 -5.40
C ILE A 207 17.56 17.65 -6.69
N GLY A 208 18.35 17.96 -7.72
CA GLY A 208 18.27 17.29 -9.02
C GLY A 208 18.63 15.80 -8.94
N GLU A 209 19.65 15.44 -8.16
CA GLU A 209 19.99 14.02 -7.96
C GLU A 209 18.95 13.29 -7.12
N ALA A 210 18.37 13.93 -6.10
CA ALA A 210 17.31 13.34 -5.29
C ALA A 210 16.09 12.99 -6.16
N VAL A 211 15.63 13.92 -7.00
CA VAL A 211 14.52 13.69 -7.95
C VAL A 211 14.88 12.61 -8.97
N LYS A 212 16.07 12.66 -9.56
CA LYS A 212 16.53 11.64 -10.51
C LYS A 212 16.59 10.24 -9.88
N ARG A 213 17.12 10.13 -8.67
CA ARG A 213 17.20 8.87 -7.92
C ARG A 213 15.83 8.38 -7.48
N PHE A 214 14.90 9.28 -7.18
CA PHE A 214 13.52 8.94 -6.84
C PHE A 214 12.85 8.17 -7.99
N PHE A 215 12.83 8.76 -9.19
CA PHE A 215 12.23 8.11 -10.36
C PHE A 215 13.03 6.90 -10.86
N LYS A 216 14.37 6.90 -10.75
CA LYS A 216 15.18 5.71 -11.09
C LYS A 216 14.94 4.52 -10.16
N LYS A 217 14.60 4.77 -8.89
CA LYS A 217 14.35 3.74 -7.87
C LYS A 217 12.85 3.57 -7.60
N TYR A 218 12.03 3.69 -8.64
CA TYR A 218 10.58 3.84 -8.54
C TYR A 218 9.87 2.75 -7.70
N ALA A 219 10.24 1.49 -7.87
CA ALA A 219 9.68 0.37 -7.11
C ALA A 219 10.77 -0.48 -6.43
N MET A 220 11.87 0.18 -6.04
CA MET A 220 13.02 -0.48 -5.41
C MET A 220 12.99 -0.26 -3.89
N PHE A 221 12.58 -1.30 -3.15
CA PHE A 221 12.46 -1.28 -1.69
C PHE A 221 13.74 -1.71 -0.95
N SER A 222 14.71 -2.29 -1.66
CA SER A 222 16.01 -2.65 -1.11
C SER A 222 17.00 -1.48 -1.19
N GLY A 223 18.07 -1.56 -0.40
CA GLY A 223 19.04 -0.48 -0.25
C GLY A 223 18.60 0.57 0.76
N ARG A 224 19.35 1.67 0.76
CA ARG A 224 19.18 2.78 1.71
C ARG A 224 18.99 4.12 1.00
N ALA A 225 18.38 5.05 1.70
CA ALA A 225 18.22 6.44 1.28
C ALA A 225 18.72 7.34 2.39
N SER A 226 19.60 8.27 2.04
CA SER A 226 20.11 9.26 2.98
C SER A 226 19.03 10.28 3.36
N ARG A 227 19.29 11.07 4.40
CA ARG A 227 18.42 12.18 4.80
C ARG A 227 18.21 13.19 3.66
N SER A 228 19.27 13.55 2.93
CA SER A 228 19.19 14.52 1.83
C SER A 228 18.36 13.99 0.66
N GLU A 229 18.50 12.72 0.29
CA GLU A 229 17.64 12.11 -0.74
C GLU A 229 16.17 12.11 -0.35
N TYR A 230 15.88 11.83 0.92
CA TYR A 230 14.52 11.78 1.44
C TYR A 230 13.87 13.17 1.46
N TRP A 231 14.50 14.13 2.15
CA TRP A 231 13.90 15.44 2.38
C TRP A 231 13.79 16.30 1.12
N TRP A 232 14.77 16.23 0.21
CA TRP A 232 14.65 16.97 -1.05
C TRP A 232 13.47 16.50 -1.88
N TRP A 233 13.21 15.18 -1.93
CA TRP A 233 12.03 14.66 -2.62
C TRP A 233 10.73 15.14 -1.96
N TYR A 234 10.64 15.12 -0.63
CA TYR A 234 9.44 15.58 0.08
C TYR A 234 9.17 17.07 -0.15
N LEU A 235 10.22 17.91 -0.19
CA LEU A 235 10.08 19.33 -0.51
C LEU A 235 9.63 19.57 -1.96
N VAL A 236 10.20 18.85 -2.92
CA VAL A 236 9.77 18.92 -4.32
C VAL A 236 8.32 18.46 -4.48
N SER A 237 7.95 17.36 -3.81
CA SER A 237 6.57 16.84 -3.83
C SER A 237 5.59 17.84 -3.24
N PHE A 238 5.97 18.52 -2.16
CA PHE A 238 5.17 19.56 -1.54
C PHE A 238 4.97 20.75 -2.48
N ALA A 239 6.04 21.22 -3.15
CA ALA A 239 5.96 22.28 -4.15
C ALA A 239 5.05 21.90 -5.34
N VAL A 240 5.17 20.68 -5.87
CA VAL A 240 4.26 20.18 -6.92
C VAL A 240 2.82 20.12 -6.42
N GLY A 241 2.60 19.70 -5.17
CA GLY A 241 1.29 19.72 -4.53
C GLY A 241 0.66 21.11 -4.47
N ILE A 242 1.44 22.15 -4.15
CA ILE A 242 0.97 23.56 -4.19
C ILE A 242 0.57 23.94 -5.61
N VAL A 243 1.40 23.65 -6.61
CA VAL A 243 1.12 23.99 -8.02
C VAL A 243 -0.16 23.30 -8.49
N LEU A 244 -0.31 22.01 -8.19
CA LEU A 244 -1.53 21.27 -8.49
C LEU A 244 -2.75 21.85 -7.76
N GLY A 245 -2.58 22.34 -6.52
CA GLY A 245 -3.67 22.90 -5.72
C GLY A 245 -4.15 24.25 -6.26
N VAL A 246 -3.21 25.07 -6.74
CA VAL A 246 -3.54 26.31 -7.47
C VAL A 246 -4.25 25.97 -8.78
N LEU A 247 -3.75 24.97 -9.53
CA LEU A 247 -4.40 24.52 -10.76
C LEU A 247 -5.85 24.05 -10.51
N MET A 248 -6.07 23.27 -9.45
CA MET A 248 -7.41 22.87 -9.00
C MET A 248 -8.31 24.08 -8.78
N ALA A 249 -7.84 25.07 -8.00
CA ALA A 249 -8.61 26.26 -7.71
C ALA A 249 -8.95 27.04 -8.99
N VAL A 250 -8.00 27.19 -9.91
CA VAL A 250 -8.22 27.88 -11.19
C VAL A 250 -9.24 27.14 -12.05
N LEU A 251 -9.12 25.82 -12.19
CA LEU A 251 -10.05 25.02 -13.01
C LEU A 251 -11.47 24.99 -12.43
N SER A 252 -11.60 24.98 -11.11
CA SER A 252 -12.91 25.07 -10.45
C SER A 252 -13.57 26.44 -10.68
N ASN A 253 -12.81 27.54 -10.59
CA ASN A 253 -13.34 28.90 -10.83
C ASN A 253 -13.55 29.23 -12.31
N ALA A 254 -12.91 28.50 -13.24
CA ALA A 254 -13.12 28.66 -14.67
C ALA A 254 -14.45 28.08 -15.17
N SER A 255 -15.16 27.33 -14.32
CA SER A 255 -16.49 26.81 -14.62
C SER A 255 -17.52 27.93 -14.41
N ALA A 256 -18.16 28.41 -15.47
CA ALA A 256 -19.21 29.42 -15.36
C ALA A 256 -20.36 28.88 -14.50
N GLN A 257 -20.64 29.58 -13.40
CA GLN A 257 -21.81 29.31 -12.57
C GLN A 257 -23.01 30.04 -13.16
N GLU A 258 -23.84 29.29 -13.89
CA GLU A 258 -25.14 29.78 -14.33
C GLU A 258 -26.10 29.80 -13.12
N PRO A 259 -26.73 30.94 -12.79
CA PRO A 259 -27.79 30.96 -11.80
C PRO A 259 -28.95 30.07 -12.25
N ASP A 260 -29.53 29.31 -11.34
CA ASP A 260 -30.77 28.59 -11.63
C ASP A 260 -31.93 29.56 -11.88
N ALA A 261 -33.11 29.02 -12.23
CA ALA A 261 -34.31 29.81 -12.53
C ALA A 261 -34.76 30.75 -11.39
N TYR A 262 -34.24 30.57 -10.17
CA TYR A 262 -34.54 31.37 -8.99
C TYR A 262 -33.39 32.31 -8.59
N GLY A 263 -32.31 32.37 -9.38
CA GLY A 263 -31.14 33.19 -9.12
C GLY A 263 -30.18 32.60 -8.08
N TYR A 264 -30.36 31.33 -7.68
CA TYR A 264 -29.41 30.65 -6.82
C TYR A 264 -28.29 30.07 -7.66
N VAL A 265 -27.06 30.43 -7.29
CA VAL A 265 -25.86 29.76 -7.79
C VAL A 265 -25.67 28.49 -6.96
N THR A 266 -26.07 27.35 -7.50
CA THR A 266 -25.73 26.05 -6.90
C THR A 266 -24.27 25.74 -7.22
N PRO A 267 -23.44 25.35 -6.24
CA PRO A 267 -22.09 24.86 -6.49
C PRO A 267 -22.17 23.51 -7.22
N ASP A 268 -22.30 23.53 -8.54
CA ASP A 268 -22.14 22.33 -9.36
C ASP A 268 -20.64 22.05 -9.52
N PRO A 269 -20.16 20.83 -9.24
CA PRO A 269 -18.82 20.39 -9.64
C PRO A 269 -18.72 20.36 -11.18
N GLY A 270 -18.58 21.53 -11.79
CA GLY A 270 -18.46 21.68 -13.24
C GLY A 270 -17.27 20.90 -13.80
N ALA A 271 -17.25 20.70 -15.12
CA ALA A 271 -16.26 19.86 -15.79
C ALA A 271 -14.79 20.20 -15.44
N GLY A 272 -14.49 21.47 -15.13
CA GLY A 272 -13.17 21.92 -14.69
C GLY A 272 -12.76 21.32 -13.33
N SER A 273 -13.68 21.26 -12.37
CA SER A 273 -13.43 20.65 -11.06
C SER A 273 -13.18 19.14 -11.15
N ALA A 274 -13.95 18.44 -11.99
CA ALA A 274 -13.77 17.01 -12.24
C ALA A 274 -12.42 16.70 -12.91
N ALA A 275 -12.04 17.46 -13.94
CA ALA A 275 -10.75 17.33 -14.61
C ALA A 275 -9.58 17.54 -13.62
N GLY A 276 -9.70 18.54 -12.76
CA GLY A 276 -8.74 18.78 -11.69
C GLY A 276 -8.61 17.55 -10.76
N ILE A 277 -9.73 17.04 -10.25
CA ILE A 277 -9.72 15.88 -9.33
C ILE A 277 -9.02 14.69 -9.97
N ILE A 278 -9.29 14.42 -11.26
CA ILE A 278 -8.65 13.33 -12.00
C ILE A 278 -7.14 13.54 -12.06
N ILE A 279 -6.66 14.74 -12.40
CA ILE A 279 -5.22 15.05 -12.45
C ILE A 279 -4.57 14.83 -11.07
N TRP A 280 -5.24 15.28 -10.01
CA TRP A 280 -4.76 15.09 -8.63
C TRP A 280 -4.64 13.62 -8.26
N ILE A 281 -5.65 12.81 -8.58
CA ILE A 281 -5.65 11.36 -8.34
C ILE A 281 -4.52 10.69 -9.13
N LEU A 282 -4.36 11.02 -10.40
CA LEU A 282 -3.28 10.45 -11.23
C LEU A 282 -1.90 10.78 -10.67
N TRP A 283 -1.70 12.01 -10.21
CA TRP A 283 -0.46 12.42 -9.55
C TRP A 283 -0.21 11.59 -8.28
N LEU A 284 -1.21 11.50 -7.38
CA LEU A 284 -1.10 10.71 -6.16
C LEU A 284 -0.74 9.26 -6.46
N LEU A 285 -1.40 8.63 -7.44
CA LEU A 285 -1.11 7.25 -7.84
C LEU A 285 0.30 7.09 -8.40
N ALA A 286 0.77 8.05 -9.19
CA ALA A 286 2.12 8.03 -9.77
C ALA A 286 3.23 8.14 -8.69
N ILE A 287 3.01 8.90 -7.62
CA ILE A 287 4.03 9.07 -6.57
C ILE A 287 3.87 8.13 -5.38
N LEU A 288 2.72 7.47 -5.23
CA LEU A 288 2.41 6.60 -4.09
C LEU A 288 3.48 5.52 -3.89
N LEU A 289 3.73 4.74 -4.95
CA LEU A 289 4.68 3.63 -4.94
C LEU A 289 6.13 4.06 -4.67
N PRO A 290 6.69 5.03 -5.39
CA PRO A 290 8.06 5.46 -5.16
C PRO A 290 8.24 6.18 -3.83
N THR A 291 7.21 6.87 -3.31
CA THR A 291 7.25 7.48 -1.96
C THR A 291 7.30 6.42 -0.87
N LEU A 292 6.53 5.34 -1.01
CA LEU A 292 6.61 4.18 -0.11
C LEU A 292 8.01 3.53 -0.18
N ALA A 293 8.52 3.29 -1.38
CA ALA A 293 9.85 2.70 -1.58
C ALA A 293 10.96 3.56 -0.97
N LEU A 294 10.91 4.88 -1.17
CA LEU A 294 11.86 5.83 -0.58
C LEU A 294 11.79 5.84 0.96
N THR A 295 10.58 5.81 1.53
CA THR A 295 10.39 5.80 2.99
C THR A 295 10.93 4.51 3.60
N VAL A 296 10.71 3.35 2.96
CA VAL A 296 11.31 2.08 3.36
C VAL A 296 12.84 2.14 3.35
N ARG A 297 13.44 2.68 2.27
CA ARG A 297 14.90 2.84 2.16
C ARG A 297 15.45 3.81 3.22
N ARG A 298 14.67 4.82 3.62
CA ARG A 298 15.03 5.74 4.71
C ARG A 298 15.00 5.06 6.06
N LEU A 299 14.00 4.21 6.33
CA LEU A 299 13.95 3.40 7.55
C LEU A 299 15.12 2.42 7.62
N HIS A 300 15.48 1.77 6.50
CA HIS A 300 16.66 0.90 6.43
C HIS A 300 17.96 1.65 6.75
N ASP A 301 18.07 2.93 6.37
CA ASP A 301 19.23 3.76 6.69
C ASP A 301 19.39 4.03 8.19
N ALA A 302 18.28 4.07 8.94
CA ALA A 302 18.27 4.11 10.40
C ALA A 302 18.36 2.71 11.06
N ASN A 303 18.68 1.66 10.29
CA ASN A 303 18.66 0.25 10.69
C ASN A 303 17.29 -0.26 11.18
N LEU A 304 16.20 0.39 10.78
CA LEU A 304 14.85 0.00 11.14
C LEU A 304 14.26 -0.99 10.14
N ASN A 305 13.23 -1.70 10.57
CA ASN A 305 12.48 -2.61 9.72
C ASN A 305 11.60 -1.81 8.72
N GLY A 306 11.71 -2.12 7.43
CA GLY A 306 10.91 -1.50 6.37
C GLY A 306 9.40 -1.64 6.54
N SER A 307 8.90 -2.65 7.27
CA SER A 307 7.46 -2.77 7.55
C SER A 307 6.92 -1.65 8.42
N LEU A 308 7.74 -0.89 9.14
CA LEU A 308 7.26 0.23 9.95
C LEU A 308 6.59 1.34 9.12
N VAL A 309 6.76 1.33 7.79
CA VAL A 309 6.05 2.23 6.88
C VAL A 309 4.51 2.12 7.01
N ILE A 310 3.99 0.98 7.47
CA ILE A 310 2.55 0.76 7.72
C ILE A 310 1.98 1.74 8.73
N ILE A 311 2.79 2.19 9.69
CA ILE A 311 2.33 3.09 10.74
C ILE A 311 1.72 4.34 10.10
N GLY A 312 2.19 4.76 8.93
CA GLY A 312 1.61 5.83 8.11
C GLY A 312 0.16 5.63 7.64
N LEU A 313 -0.39 4.42 7.70
CA LEU A 313 -1.81 4.18 7.41
C LEU A 313 -2.72 4.66 8.53
N VAL A 314 -2.20 4.84 9.75
CA VAL A 314 -2.95 5.46 10.85
C VAL A 314 -3.07 6.95 10.55
N PRO A 315 -4.30 7.49 10.36
CA PRO A 315 -4.48 8.91 10.07
C PRO A 315 -3.83 9.78 11.16
N PHE A 316 -3.21 10.89 10.73
CA PHE A 316 -2.51 11.87 11.58
C PHE A 316 -1.30 11.31 12.36
N LEU A 317 -1.53 10.46 13.36
CA LEU A 317 -0.51 9.90 14.23
C LEU A 317 0.53 9.08 13.46
N GLY A 318 0.08 8.37 12.42
CA GLY A 318 0.95 7.56 11.59
C GLY A 318 1.98 8.37 10.81
N GLY A 319 1.52 9.45 10.19
CA GLY A 319 2.37 10.40 9.49
C GLY A 319 3.39 11.06 10.42
N MET A 320 2.95 11.45 11.64
CA MET A 320 3.85 12.03 12.65
C MET A 320 4.91 11.03 13.12
N ALA A 321 4.54 9.77 13.36
CA ALA A 321 5.50 8.73 13.71
C ALA A 321 6.53 8.51 12.60
N LEU A 322 6.09 8.41 11.34
CA LEU A 322 7.02 8.27 10.20
C LEU A 322 7.92 9.49 10.01
N LEU A 323 7.42 10.69 10.26
CA LEU A 323 8.20 11.93 10.25
C LEU A 323 9.36 11.84 11.25
N VAL A 324 9.06 11.45 12.50
CA VAL A 324 10.06 11.27 13.55
C VAL A 324 11.07 10.18 13.18
N LEU A 325 10.60 9.03 12.67
CA LEU A 325 11.48 7.94 12.24
C LEU A 325 12.38 8.35 11.06
N ALA A 326 11.87 9.17 10.13
CA ALA A 326 12.64 9.67 9.00
C ALA A 326 13.73 10.68 9.41
N LEU A 327 13.58 11.35 10.56
CA LEU A 327 14.58 12.27 11.12
C LEU A 327 15.74 11.57 11.83
N LEU A 328 15.61 10.30 12.23
CA LEU A 328 16.65 9.57 12.98
C LEU A 328 18.01 9.54 12.28
N PRO A 329 19.15 9.50 13.00
CA PRO A 329 20.46 9.42 12.36
C PRO A 329 20.66 8.11 11.60
N SER A 330 21.46 8.17 10.53
CA SER A 330 21.89 7.00 9.79
C SER A 330 22.74 6.10 10.70
N LYS A 331 22.50 4.80 10.64
CA LYS A 331 23.19 3.78 11.45
C LYS A 331 24.02 2.85 10.57
N LEU A 332 25.20 2.48 11.03
CA LEU A 332 26.15 1.65 10.27
C LEU A 332 25.62 0.23 10.04
N GLU A 333 24.81 -0.27 10.96
CA GLU A 333 24.17 -1.58 10.89
C GLU A 333 23.13 -1.66 9.76
N GLY A 334 22.65 -0.52 9.26
CA GLY A 334 21.73 -0.46 8.12
C GLY A 334 22.31 -1.04 6.82
N ARG A 335 23.64 -1.21 6.74
CA ARG A 335 24.34 -1.83 5.59
C ARG A 335 23.82 -3.23 5.24
N ARG A 336 23.21 -3.96 6.18
CA ARG A 336 22.58 -5.26 5.91
C ARG A 336 21.47 -5.21 4.84
N PHE A 337 20.94 -4.03 4.55
CA PHE A 337 19.89 -3.82 3.54
C PHE A 337 20.45 -3.43 2.17
N ASP A 338 21.76 -3.20 2.05
CA ASP A 338 22.43 -2.89 0.79
C ASP A 338 22.50 -4.17 -0.06
N VAL A 339 21.91 -4.12 -1.24
CA VAL A 339 21.93 -5.22 -2.22
C VAL A 339 22.49 -4.64 -3.52
N PRO A 340 23.74 -4.96 -3.90
CA PRO A 340 24.26 -4.54 -5.19
C PRO A 340 23.37 -5.14 -6.29
N VAL A 341 22.94 -4.27 -7.21
CA VAL A 341 22.03 -4.60 -8.32
C VAL A 341 22.83 -4.74 -9.59
#